data_AF-A0A9D9LA81-F1
#
_entry.id   AF-A0A9D9LA81-F1
#
_cell.length_a   1.000
_cell.length_b   1.000
_cell.length_c   1.000
_cell.angle_alpha   90.00
_cell.angle_beta   90.00
_cell.angle_gamma   90.00
#
_symmetry.space_group_name_H-M   'P 1'
#
loop_
_entity.id
_entity.type
_entity.pdbx_description
1 polymer ?
#
loop_
_entity_poly.entity_id
_entity_poly.type
_entity_poly.pdbx_seq_one_letter_code
_entity_poly.pdbx_strand_id
1 'polypeptide(L)'
;MSTIIIKANTVASDLIIGAGTTCDYDSAVVYGCLQATSIMHGGMVEVFTGGTVTSIVMEGDADNPGTRALMSVEGHSEQNYVSNGAELTLVKDSGATDQDTIILQGGIFNVYNTCVATDNQIQGGKQTLVQGGLAIGATITAGEQQVWSGATASGTYIQNGTLRLENDDAVAENIVMENGSIALGTDSILRNAIMKGGNLTKAGYS
;
A
#
# COMPACT_ATOMS: atom_id res chain seq x y z
N MET A 1 20.50 -12.36 12.68
CA MET A 1 19.42 -11.40 12.99
C MET A 1 19.99 -10.21 13.75
N SER A 2 20.20 -9.11 13.04
CA SER A 2 20.60 -7.83 13.63
C SER A 2 19.43 -6.83 13.58
N THR A 3 19.40 -5.90 14.54
CA THR A 3 18.41 -4.82 14.56
C THR A 3 19.12 -3.49 14.62
N ILE A 4 18.86 -2.63 13.63
CA ILE A 4 19.31 -1.25 13.60
C ILE A 4 18.24 -0.39 14.26
N ILE A 5 18.64 0.47 15.20
CA ILE A 5 17.71 1.41 15.86
C ILE A 5 18.05 2.83 15.40
N ILE A 6 17.14 3.44 14.66
CA ILE A 6 17.25 4.82 14.16
C ILE A 6 16.49 5.70 15.13
N LYS A 7 17.23 6.35 16.02
CA LYS A 7 16.65 7.17 17.09
C LYS A 7 16.01 8.44 16.55
N ALA A 8 15.12 9.05 17.34
CA ALA A 8 14.57 10.36 17.04
C ALA A 8 15.68 11.38 16.70
N ASN A 9 15.41 12.26 15.74
CA ASN A 9 16.35 13.27 15.24
C ASN A 9 17.64 12.71 14.60
N THR A 10 17.64 11.45 14.17
CA THR A 10 18.73 10.87 13.38
C THR A 10 18.24 10.46 12.00
N VAL A 11 19.15 10.47 11.03
CA VAL A 11 18.90 10.01 9.67
C VAL A 11 19.83 8.82 9.41
N ALA A 12 19.28 7.74 8.90
CA ALA A 12 20.03 6.65 8.31
C ALA A 12 19.69 6.56 6.82
N SER A 13 20.68 6.27 5.99
CA SER A 13 20.49 6.13 4.55
C SER A 13 21.30 5.00 3.96
N ASP A 14 20.94 4.60 2.74
CA ASP A 14 21.74 3.68 1.91
C ASP A 14 21.98 2.31 2.56
N LEU A 15 21.06 1.91 3.45
CA LEU A 15 21.05 0.60 4.07
C LEU A 15 20.45 -0.47 3.14
N ILE A 16 20.82 -1.71 3.41
CA ILE A 16 20.14 -2.90 2.92
C ILE A 16 19.64 -3.66 4.14
N ILE A 17 18.33 -3.90 4.22
CA ILE A 17 17.67 -4.58 5.34
C ILE A 17 17.09 -5.88 4.79
N GLY A 18 17.65 -6.99 5.25
CA GLY A 18 17.45 -8.28 4.61
C GLY A 18 18.38 -8.44 3.40
N ALA A 19 18.96 -9.63 3.25
CA ALA A 19 19.62 -10.20 2.08
C ALA A 19 20.69 -11.20 2.55
N GLY A 20 20.40 -12.48 2.34
CA GLY A 20 21.33 -13.60 2.53
C GLY A 20 20.62 -14.88 2.13
N THR A 21 21.32 -15.82 1.47
CA THR A 21 20.81 -17.16 1.12
C THR A 21 20.49 -18.03 2.36
N THR A 22 20.55 -17.45 3.56
CA THR A 22 20.33 -18.04 4.87
C THR A 22 19.53 -17.04 5.70
N CYS A 23 18.58 -17.54 6.48
CA CYS A 23 17.53 -16.83 7.23
C CYS A 23 18.01 -15.82 8.30
N ASP A 24 18.89 -14.89 7.96
CA ASP A 24 19.19 -13.72 8.77
C ASP A 24 18.20 -12.63 8.43
N TYR A 25 17.03 -12.69 9.07
CA TYR A 25 16.10 -11.58 9.12
C TYR A 25 16.84 -10.41 9.77
N ASP A 26 17.17 -9.39 9.00
CA ASP A 26 17.64 -8.12 9.53
C ASP A 26 16.46 -7.17 9.66
N SER A 27 16.53 -6.34 10.69
CA SER A 27 15.44 -5.44 11.02
C SER A 27 15.92 -4.02 11.28
N ALA A 28 15.04 -3.06 11.02
CA ALA A 28 15.22 -1.70 11.51
C ALA A 28 14.00 -1.23 12.28
N VAL A 29 14.26 -0.50 13.36
CA VAL A 29 13.26 0.21 14.14
C VAL A 29 13.50 1.71 13.96
N VAL A 30 12.50 2.42 13.47
CA VAL A 30 12.61 3.81 13.01
C VAL A 30 11.78 4.74 13.90
N TYR A 31 12.47 5.55 14.71
CA TYR A 31 11.93 6.72 15.41
C TYR A 31 12.40 8.04 14.78
N GLY A 32 13.44 7.99 13.94
CA GLY A 32 13.99 9.12 13.17
C GLY A 32 13.59 9.03 11.70
N CYS A 33 14.55 9.25 10.80
CA CYS A 33 14.35 9.13 9.36
C CYS A 33 15.20 7.98 8.78
N LEU A 34 14.58 7.13 7.97
CA LEU A 34 15.25 6.14 7.13
C LEU A 34 14.99 6.48 5.67
N GLN A 35 16.05 6.60 4.86
CA GLN A 35 15.90 7.01 3.47
C GLN A 35 16.78 6.21 2.50
N ALA A 36 16.38 6.13 1.23
CA ALA A 36 17.19 5.53 0.17
C ALA A 36 17.69 4.13 0.54
N THR A 37 16.82 3.30 1.11
CA THR A 37 17.15 1.98 1.64
C THR A 37 16.43 0.89 0.87
N SER A 38 17.10 -0.25 0.70
CA SER A 38 16.48 -1.45 0.14
C SER A 38 16.04 -2.39 1.27
N ILE A 39 14.78 -2.82 1.25
CA ILE A 39 14.28 -3.91 2.08
C ILE A 39 14.11 -5.11 1.17
N MET A 40 14.96 -6.12 1.34
CA MET A 40 14.94 -7.34 0.54
C MET A 40 14.16 -8.44 1.27
N HIS A 41 14.03 -9.60 0.63
CA HIS A 41 13.38 -10.77 1.21
C HIS A 41 13.87 -11.05 2.65
N GLY A 42 12.92 -11.21 3.59
CA GLY A 42 13.19 -11.40 5.03
C GLY A 42 13.60 -10.13 5.79
N GLY A 43 13.72 -8.98 5.13
CA GLY A 43 13.91 -7.69 5.79
C GLY A 43 12.62 -7.22 6.46
N MET A 44 12.75 -6.67 7.68
CA MET A 44 11.62 -6.12 8.43
C MET A 44 11.90 -4.70 8.91
N VAL A 45 11.01 -3.75 8.61
CA VAL A 45 11.12 -2.38 9.09
C VAL A 45 9.86 -2.01 9.87
N GLU A 46 10.05 -1.53 11.09
CA GLU A 46 8.99 -0.99 11.93
C GLU A 46 9.23 0.51 12.13
N VAL A 47 8.29 1.32 11.68
CA VAL A 47 8.33 2.78 11.80
C VAL A 47 7.34 3.18 12.86
N PHE A 48 7.83 3.70 13.98
CA PHE A 48 6.99 4.17 15.07
C PHE A 48 6.45 5.58 14.78
N THR A 49 5.46 5.99 15.57
CA THR A 49 4.94 7.36 15.56
C THR A 49 6.09 8.39 15.62
N GLY A 50 6.08 9.36 14.69
CA GLY A 50 7.14 10.37 14.54
C GLY A 50 8.34 9.93 13.69
N GLY A 51 8.45 8.66 13.36
CA GLY A 51 9.39 8.14 12.39
C GLY A 51 8.95 8.44 10.95
N THR A 52 9.93 8.55 10.05
CA THR A 52 9.70 8.76 8.61
C THR A 52 10.54 7.80 7.79
N VAL A 53 9.94 7.25 6.75
CA VAL A 53 10.62 6.45 5.73
C VAL A 53 10.40 7.09 4.36
N THR A 54 11.46 7.26 3.59
CA THR A 54 11.34 7.86 2.25
C THR A 54 12.24 7.19 1.22
N SER A 55 11.77 7.08 -0.02
CA SER A 55 12.55 6.49 -1.11
C SER A 55 13.01 5.07 -0.80
N ILE A 56 12.15 4.26 -0.17
CA ILE A 56 12.47 2.87 0.16
C ILE A 56 12.11 1.96 -1.01
N VAL A 57 13.01 1.06 -1.36
CA VAL A 57 12.78 0.02 -2.36
C VAL A 57 12.55 -1.30 -1.64
N MET A 58 11.35 -1.85 -1.74
CA MET A 58 10.99 -3.15 -1.18
C MET A 58 10.87 -4.21 -2.27
N GLU A 59 11.66 -5.27 -2.12
CA GLU A 59 11.66 -6.42 -3.01
C GLU A 59 11.49 -7.68 -2.18
N GLY A 60 10.30 -8.28 -2.27
CA GLY A 60 9.99 -9.53 -1.57
C GLY A 60 10.39 -10.76 -2.37
N ASP A 61 9.81 -11.88 -1.96
CA ASP A 61 9.78 -13.13 -2.71
C ASP A 61 8.31 -13.60 -2.80
N ALA A 62 7.68 -13.42 -3.95
CA ALA A 62 6.29 -13.80 -4.16
C ALA A 62 6.08 -15.33 -4.15
N ASP A 63 7.12 -16.11 -4.47
CA ASP A 63 7.08 -17.57 -4.47
C ASP A 63 7.26 -18.15 -3.06
N ASN A 64 7.86 -17.37 -2.15
CA ASN A 64 8.04 -17.73 -0.75
C ASN A 64 7.45 -16.66 0.20
N PRO A 65 6.14 -16.70 0.48
CA PRO A 65 5.49 -15.70 1.32
C PRO A 65 5.99 -15.70 2.78
N GLY A 66 6.76 -16.72 3.21
CA GLY A 66 7.42 -16.74 4.52
C GLY A 66 8.62 -15.78 4.63
N THR A 67 9.10 -15.23 3.52
CA THR A 67 10.30 -14.37 3.46
C THR A 67 10.01 -13.03 2.80
N ARG A 68 8.81 -12.47 3.00
CA ARG A 68 8.45 -11.16 2.45
C ARG A 68 9.34 -10.07 3.03
N ALA A 69 9.64 -9.07 2.21
CA ALA A 69 10.10 -7.77 2.69
C ALA A 69 8.90 -7.07 3.35
N LEU A 70 9.00 -6.72 4.62
CA LEU A 70 7.90 -6.14 5.39
C LEU A 70 8.27 -4.75 5.89
N MET A 71 7.36 -3.79 5.71
CA MET A 71 7.41 -2.50 6.37
C MET A 71 6.07 -2.21 7.04
N SER A 72 6.08 -1.98 8.34
CA SER A 72 4.94 -1.51 9.14
C SER A 72 5.16 -0.07 9.56
N VAL A 73 4.19 0.80 9.27
CA VAL A 73 4.30 2.25 9.49
C VAL A 73 3.20 2.75 10.41
N GLU A 74 3.58 3.28 11.56
CA GLU A 74 2.74 4.12 12.44
C GLU A 74 2.98 5.63 12.21
N GLY A 75 4.12 5.98 11.63
CA GLY A 75 4.52 7.36 11.33
C GLY A 75 4.15 7.81 9.92
N HIS A 76 5.14 8.27 9.16
CA HIS A 76 4.97 8.73 7.78
C HIS A 76 5.83 7.92 6.80
N SER A 77 5.29 7.61 5.63
CA SER A 77 6.01 7.00 4.52
C SER A 77 5.85 7.78 3.23
N GLU A 78 6.91 7.91 2.43
CA GLU A 78 6.86 8.69 1.19
C GLU A 78 7.71 8.06 0.07
N GLN A 79 7.24 8.11 -1.19
CA GLN A 79 8.03 7.76 -2.38
C GLN A 79 8.61 6.33 -2.35
N ASN A 80 7.86 5.38 -1.81
CA ASN A 80 8.32 4.00 -1.69
C ASN A 80 7.97 3.19 -2.94
N TYR A 81 8.76 2.14 -3.21
CA TYR A 81 8.55 1.20 -4.29
C TYR A 81 8.31 -0.18 -3.69
N VAL A 82 7.15 -0.79 -3.94
CA VAL A 82 6.78 -2.08 -3.35
C VAL A 82 6.56 -3.10 -4.46
N SER A 83 7.28 -4.22 -4.43
CA SER A 83 7.28 -5.21 -5.52
C SER A 83 7.50 -6.65 -5.07
N ASN A 84 7.21 -7.60 -5.97
CA ASN A 84 7.56 -9.02 -5.86
C ASN A 84 7.21 -9.68 -4.51
N GLY A 85 5.99 -9.46 -3.99
CA GLY A 85 5.56 -10.03 -2.71
C GLY A 85 5.95 -9.21 -1.49
N ALA A 86 6.66 -8.08 -1.64
CA ALA A 86 6.86 -7.14 -0.55
C ALA A 86 5.53 -6.60 -0.01
N GLU A 87 5.49 -6.29 1.29
CA GLU A 87 4.36 -5.68 1.97
C GLU A 87 4.75 -4.36 2.62
N LEU A 88 4.06 -3.29 2.24
CA LEU A 88 3.95 -2.08 3.04
C LEU A 88 2.59 -2.10 3.76
N THR A 89 2.57 -1.76 5.04
CA THR A 89 1.35 -1.68 5.85
C THR A 89 1.35 -0.40 6.67
N LEU A 90 0.33 0.44 6.47
CA LEU A 90 0.01 1.49 7.45
C LEU A 90 -0.76 0.87 8.62
N VAL A 91 -0.20 0.97 9.81
CA VAL A 91 -0.64 0.20 10.98
C VAL A 91 -1.99 0.70 11.48
N LYS A 92 -2.92 -0.22 11.74
CA LYS A 92 -4.27 0.09 12.22
C LYS A 92 -4.27 1.00 13.45
N ASP A 93 -5.18 1.99 13.45
CA ASP A 93 -5.42 2.90 14.57
C ASP A 93 -4.22 3.81 14.93
N SER A 94 -3.18 3.85 14.09
CA SER A 94 -1.97 4.66 14.34
C SER A 94 -2.10 6.11 13.85
N GLY A 95 -2.98 6.38 12.88
CA GLY A 95 -3.00 7.65 12.15
C GLY A 95 -1.86 7.82 11.16
N ALA A 96 -1.20 6.72 10.76
CA ALA A 96 -0.11 6.74 9.79
C ALA A 96 -0.54 7.35 8.46
N THR A 97 0.43 7.99 7.80
CA THR A 97 0.23 8.65 6.51
C THR A 97 1.23 8.15 5.48
N ASP A 98 0.78 8.06 4.24
CA ASP A 98 1.62 7.72 3.09
C ASP A 98 1.41 8.68 1.92
N GLN A 99 2.47 8.93 1.17
CA GLN A 99 2.45 9.75 -0.04
C GLN A 99 3.31 9.16 -1.17
N ASP A 100 2.80 9.18 -2.40
CA ASP A 100 3.56 8.86 -3.63
C ASP A 100 4.19 7.45 -3.65
N THR A 101 3.61 6.47 -2.95
CA THR A 101 4.06 5.08 -3.04
C THR A 101 3.66 4.46 -4.38
N ILE A 102 4.64 3.81 -5.03
CA ILE A 102 4.48 3.07 -6.29
C ILE A 102 4.42 1.57 -6.00
N ILE A 103 3.28 0.95 -6.30
CA ILE A 103 3.00 -0.45 -6.03
C ILE A 103 3.11 -1.23 -7.33
N LEU A 104 4.25 -1.87 -7.54
CA LEU A 104 4.61 -2.62 -8.74
C LEU A 104 4.07 -4.05 -8.69
N GLN A 105 4.29 -4.81 -9.77
CA GLN A 105 3.84 -6.19 -9.90
C GLN A 105 4.19 -7.05 -8.66
N GLY A 106 3.17 -7.70 -8.10
CA GLY A 106 3.29 -8.53 -6.90
C GLY A 106 3.47 -7.76 -5.59
N GLY A 107 3.66 -6.44 -5.62
CA GLY A 107 3.71 -5.61 -4.42
C GLY A 107 2.34 -5.48 -3.76
N ILE A 108 2.34 -5.42 -2.43
CA ILE A 108 1.12 -5.34 -1.62
C ILE A 108 1.24 -4.12 -0.70
N PHE A 109 0.20 -3.29 -0.69
CA PHE A 109 0.08 -2.17 0.22
C PHE A 109 -1.25 -2.19 0.96
N ASN A 110 -1.23 -2.37 2.28
CA ASN A 110 -2.41 -2.32 3.13
C ASN A 110 -2.53 -0.98 3.87
N VAL A 111 -3.72 -0.39 3.83
CA VAL A 111 -4.07 0.86 4.53
C VAL A 111 -5.21 0.56 5.49
N TYR A 112 -4.93 0.60 6.80
CA TYR A 112 -5.90 0.25 7.83
C TYR A 112 -6.63 1.47 8.41
N ASN A 113 -7.53 1.19 9.37
CA ASN A 113 -8.31 2.19 10.09
C ASN A 113 -7.46 3.39 10.52
N THR A 114 -8.05 4.58 10.37
CA THR A 114 -7.47 5.92 10.65
C THR A 114 -6.25 6.31 9.81
N CYS A 115 -5.75 5.44 8.94
CA CYS A 115 -4.59 5.72 8.09
C CYS A 115 -5.01 6.35 6.77
N VAL A 116 -4.12 7.17 6.20
CA VAL A 116 -4.38 7.89 4.94
C VAL A 116 -3.23 7.66 3.96
N ALA A 117 -3.55 7.26 2.74
CA ALA A 117 -2.60 7.08 1.65
C ALA A 117 -2.93 8.04 0.49
N THR A 118 -1.94 8.77 -0.01
CA THR A 118 -2.15 9.87 -0.96
C THR A 118 -1.33 9.71 -2.24
N ASP A 119 -1.96 9.94 -3.39
CA ASP A 119 -1.33 10.02 -4.73
C ASP A 119 -0.57 8.76 -5.20
N ASN A 120 -0.88 7.61 -4.58
CA ASN A 120 -0.22 6.35 -4.87
C ASN A 120 -0.49 5.82 -6.28
N GLN A 121 0.53 5.17 -6.85
CA GLN A 121 0.50 4.61 -8.19
C GLN A 121 0.43 3.09 -8.13
N ILE A 122 -0.69 2.50 -8.56
CA ILE A 122 -0.87 1.05 -8.61
C ILE A 122 -0.54 0.60 -10.03
N GLN A 123 0.60 -0.08 -10.19
CA GLN A 123 1.23 -0.43 -11.48
C GLN A 123 1.45 -1.96 -11.59
N GLY A 124 0.42 -2.74 -11.30
CA GLY A 124 0.44 -4.20 -11.36
C GLY A 124 0.45 -4.88 -9.99
N GLY A 125 0.63 -4.11 -8.91
CA GLY A 125 0.45 -4.58 -7.55
C GLY A 125 -0.96 -4.38 -7.03
N LYS A 126 -1.10 -4.46 -5.70
CA LYS A 126 -2.39 -4.35 -5.02
C LYS A 126 -2.34 -3.37 -3.85
N GLN A 127 -3.24 -2.39 -3.86
CA GLN A 127 -3.56 -1.58 -2.69
C GLN A 127 -4.85 -2.10 -2.05
N THR A 128 -4.84 -2.40 -0.76
CA THR A 128 -6.01 -2.83 0.01
C THR A 128 -6.33 -1.78 1.06
N LEU A 129 -7.52 -1.20 1.00
CA LEU A 129 -8.05 -0.31 2.03
C LEU A 129 -8.95 -1.13 2.94
N VAL A 130 -8.66 -1.12 4.24
CA VAL A 130 -9.36 -1.92 5.26
C VAL A 130 -10.06 -0.98 6.23
N GLN A 131 -11.29 -1.32 6.62
CA GLN A 131 -12.20 -0.61 7.55
C GLN A 131 -11.62 0.70 8.12
N GLY A 132 -12.11 1.84 7.63
CA GLY A 132 -11.69 3.18 8.03
C GLY A 132 -10.36 3.66 7.46
N GLY A 133 -9.68 2.86 6.64
CA GLY A 133 -8.58 3.29 5.80
C GLY A 133 -9.07 4.16 4.63
N LEU A 134 -8.29 5.20 4.32
CA LEU A 134 -8.61 6.18 3.28
C LEU A 134 -7.48 6.26 2.24
N ALA A 135 -7.83 6.16 0.97
CA ALA A 135 -6.94 6.54 -0.13
C ALA A 135 -7.48 7.78 -0.86
N ILE A 136 -6.59 8.71 -1.19
CA ILE A 136 -6.90 9.96 -1.91
C ILE A 136 -6.01 10.04 -3.15
N GLY A 137 -6.58 10.25 -4.33
CA GLY A 137 -5.81 10.54 -5.54
C GLY A 137 -5.05 9.36 -6.14
N ALA A 138 -5.36 8.12 -5.74
CA ALA A 138 -4.68 6.95 -6.28
C ALA A 138 -4.83 6.85 -7.81
N THR A 139 -3.77 6.48 -8.52
CA THR A 139 -3.80 6.21 -9.95
C THR A 139 -3.56 4.73 -10.22
N ILE A 140 -4.48 4.08 -10.94
CA ILE A 140 -4.38 2.66 -11.33
C ILE A 140 -4.00 2.60 -12.81
N THR A 141 -2.78 2.15 -13.10
CA THR A 141 -2.30 1.93 -14.48
C THR A 141 -2.25 0.44 -14.84
N ALA A 142 -2.14 -0.42 -13.82
CA ALA A 142 -2.33 -1.86 -13.87
C ALA A 142 -2.56 -2.36 -12.44
N GLY A 143 -3.04 -3.59 -12.25
CA GLY A 143 -3.26 -4.13 -10.90
C GLY A 143 -4.59 -3.69 -10.29
N GLU A 144 -4.62 -3.53 -8.97
CA GLU A 144 -5.88 -3.50 -8.22
C GLU A 144 -5.87 -2.56 -7.01
N GLN A 145 -6.90 -1.72 -6.90
CA GLN A 145 -7.30 -1.09 -5.63
C GLN A 145 -8.53 -1.84 -5.08
N GLN A 146 -8.39 -2.47 -3.92
CA GLN A 146 -9.46 -3.18 -3.22
C GLN A 146 -9.92 -2.37 -2.01
N VAL A 147 -11.21 -2.04 -1.95
CA VAL A 147 -11.82 -1.25 -0.88
C VAL A 147 -12.73 -2.16 -0.09
N TRP A 148 -12.38 -2.43 1.17
CA TRP A 148 -13.20 -3.25 2.06
C TRP A 148 -14.30 -2.44 2.76
N SER A 149 -15.21 -3.17 3.41
CA SER A 149 -16.27 -2.62 4.25
C SER A 149 -15.77 -1.49 5.16
N GLY A 150 -16.44 -0.34 5.07
CA GLY A 150 -16.14 0.86 5.86
C GLY A 150 -14.85 1.60 5.46
N ALA A 151 -14.14 1.19 4.41
CA ALA A 151 -13.01 1.94 3.85
C ALA A 151 -13.47 2.87 2.72
N THR A 152 -12.64 3.85 2.35
CA THR A 152 -12.97 4.84 1.31
C THR A 152 -11.81 5.05 0.34
N ALA A 153 -12.10 4.96 -0.96
CA ALA A 153 -11.23 5.48 -2.02
C ALA A 153 -11.83 6.77 -2.61
N SER A 154 -11.08 7.87 -2.61
CA SER A 154 -11.53 9.16 -3.10
C SER A 154 -10.62 9.68 -4.20
N GLY A 155 -11.19 10.10 -5.33
CA GLY A 155 -10.42 10.68 -6.43
C GLY A 155 -9.57 9.67 -7.20
N THR A 156 -9.90 8.38 -7.16
CA THR A 156 -9.13 7.37 -7.91
C THR A 156 -9.25 7.60 -9.42
N TYR A 157 -8.11 7.65 -10.09
CA TYR A 157 -8.00 7.71 -11.54
C TYR A 157 -7.59 6.34 -12.11
N ILE A 158 -8.44 5.73 -12.92
CA ILE A 158 -8.23 4.39 -13.47
C ILE A 158 -7.89 4.52 -14.95
N GLN A 159 -6.61 4.34 -15.29
CA GLN A 159 -6.17 4.24 -16.69
C GLN A 159 -6.40 2.82 -17.22
N ASN A 160 -6.11 1.81 -16.40
CA ASN A 160 -6.37 0.39 -16.64
C ASN A 160 -6.33 -0.36 -15.29
N GLY A 161 -6.62 -1.66 -15.27
CA GLY A 161 -6.67 -2.45 -14.04
C GLY A 161 -8.06 -2.45 -13.40
N THR A 162 -8.12 -2.64 -12.08
CA THR A 162 -9.38 -2.86 -11.36
C THR A 162 -9.50 -1.99 -10.11
N LEU A 163 -10.63 -1.30 -9.96
CA LEU A 163 -11.12 -0.84 -8.66
C LEU A 163 -12.19 -1.83 -8.20
N ARG A 164 -11.99 -2.47 -7.04
CA ARG A 164 -12.96 -3.39 -6.45
C ARG A 164 -13.47 -2.85 -5.14
N LEU A 165 -14.77 -2.64 -5.08
CA LEU A 165 -15.47 -2.36 -3.83
C LEU A 165 -16.02 -3.69 -3.33
N GLU A 166 -15.61 -4.11 -2.14
CA GLU A 166 -16.16 -5.30 -1.49
C GLU A 166 -17.55 -5.01 -0.93
N ASN A 167 -18.16 -6.04 -0.32
CA ASN A 167 -19.48 -5.90 0.27
C ASN A 167 -19.47 -4.93 1.48
N ASP A 168 -20.69 -4.54 1.87
CA ASP A 168 -21.00 -3.89 3.15
C ASP A 168 -20.33 -2.52 3.33
N ASP A 169 -20.85 -1.47 2.67
CA ASP A 169 -20.43 -0.08 2.86
C ASP A 169 -18.96 0.23 2.47
N ALA A 170 -18.37 -0.52 1.55
CA ALA A 170 -17.17 -0.05 0.84
C ALA A 170 -17.54 1.17 -0.02
N VAL A 171 -16.76 2.26 0.07
CA VAL A 171 -17.08 3.51 -0.63
C VAL A 171 -15.98 3.88 -1.62
N ALA A 172 -16.38 4.22 -2.85
CA ALA A 172 -15.53 4.92 -3.79
C ALA A 172 -16.24 6.19 -4.29
N GLU A 173 -15.53 7.32 -4.27
CA GLU A 173 -16.08 8.61 -4.67
C GLU A 173 -15.15 9.38 -5.62
N ASN A 174 -15.76 10.18 -6.50
CA ASN A 174 -15.05 11.04 -7.45
C ASN A 174 -14.10 10.26 -8.38
N ILE A 175 -14.57 9.11 -8.87
CA ILE A 175 -13.78 8.19 -9.68
C ILE A 175 -13.80 8.62 -11.14
N VAL A 176 -12.66 8.60 -11.80
CA VAL A 176 -12.56 8.78 -13.26
C VAL A 176 -11.90 7.55 -13.85
N MET A 177 -12.59 6.87 -14.78
CA MET A 177 -12.07 5.67 -15.45
C MET A 177 -11.95 5.90 -16.95
N GLU A 178 -10.74 5.77 -17.48
CA GLU A 178 -10.46 5.72 -18.92
C GLU A 178 -10.70 4.32 -19.50
N ASN A 179 -10.22 3.28 -18.82
CA ASN A 179 -10.38 1.87 -19.19
C ASN A 179 -10.22 0.97 -17.95
N GLY A 180 -10.42 -0.35 -18.11
CA GLY A 180 -10.27 -1.33 -17.03
C GLY A 180 -11.62 -1.78 -16.48
N SER A 181 -11.73 -1.96 -15.17
CA SER A 181 -12.96 -2.42 -14.53
C SER A 181 -13.20 -1.79 -13.16
N ILE A 182 -14.46 -1.48 -12.88
CA ILE A 182 -14.96 -1.23 -11.54
C ILE A 182 -15.88 -2.40 -11.18
N ALA A 183 -15.58 -3.08 -10.07
CA ALA A 183 -16.39 -4.20 -9.56
C ALA A 183 -17.04 -3.79 -8.23
N LEU A 184 -18.38 -3.87 -8.19
CA LEU A 184 -19.19 -3.48 -7.04
C LEU A 184 -19.70 -4.71 -6.30
N GLY A 185 -19.33 -4.85 -5.03
CA GLY A 185 -19.94 -5.78 -4.09
C GLY A 185 -21.36 -5.38 -3.70
N THR A 186 -22.04 -6.29 -3.00
CA THR A 186 -23.36 -6.03 -2.40
C THR A 186 -23.26 -4.85 -1.44
N ASP A 187 -24.19 -3.90 -1.54
CA ASP A 187 -24.25 -2.70 -0.71
C ASP A 187 -22.99 -1.80 -0.71
N SER A 188 -22.10 -2.00 -1.67
CA SER A 188 -21.04 -1.04 -1.96
C SER A 188 -21.57 0.25 -2.58
N ILE A 189 -20.81 1.34 -2.41
CA ILE A 189 -21.24 2.68 -2.80
C ILE A 189 -20.22 3.28 -3.76
N LEU A 190 -20.64 3.49 -5.00
CA LEU A 190 -19.91 4.27 -5.99
C LEU A 190 -20.60 5.62 -6.21
N ARG A 191 -19.90 6.73 -5.95
CA ARG A 191 -20.42 8.10 -6.10
C ARG A 191 -19.56 8.91 -7.08
N ASN A 192 -20.20 9.76 -7.87
CA ASN A 192 -19.53 10.69 -8.78
C ASN A 192 -18.50 10.01 -9.70
N ALA A 193 -18.88 8.90 -10.34
CA ALA A 193 -18.02 8.20 -11.28
C ALA A 193 -18.20 8.73 -12.71
N ILE A 194 -17.09 9.01 -13.39
CA ILE A 194 -17.04 9.32 -14.83
C ILE A 194 -16.33 8.15 -15.52
N MET A 195 -17.08 7.38 -16.31
CA MET A 195 -16.54 6.26 -17.08
C MET A 195 -16.47 6.65 -18.56
N LYS A 196 -15.25 6.71 -19.10
CA LYS A 196 -14.98 6.95 -20.53
C LYS A 196 -14.80 5.66 -21.34
N GLY A 197 -14.47 4.56 -20.65
CA GLY A 197 -14.32 3.21 -21.21
C GLY A 197 -14.30 2.14 -20.11
N GLY A 198 -14.02 0.88 -20.45
CA GLY A 198 -13.97 -0.23 -19.50
C GLY A 198 -15.34 -0.80 -19.10
N ASN A 199 -15.37 -1.56 -18.02
CA ASN A 199 -16.57 -2.25 -17.52
C ASN A 199 -16.94 -1.80 -16.10
N LEU A 200 -18.25 -1.65 -15.84
CA LEU A 200 -18.79 -1.62 -14.49
C LEU A 200 -19.54 -2.92 -14.26
N THR A 201 -19.09 -3.72 -13.30
CA THR A 201 -19.74 -4.96 -12.92
C THR A 201 -20.28 -4.82 -11.50
N LYS A 202 -21.47 -5.36 -11.27
CA LYS A 202 -22.03 -5.53 -9.93
C LYS A 202 -22.11 -7.01 -9.65
N ALA A 203 -21.55 -7.45 -8.53
CA ALA A 203 -21.77 -8.79 -8.02
C ALA A 203 -23.23 -8.89 -7.55
N GLY A 204 -24.03 -9.73 -8.22
CA GLY A 204 -25.42 -10.05 -7.89
C GLY A 204 -26.13 -10.61 -9.13
N TYR A 205 -26.81 -11.75 -9.14
CA TYR A 205 -27.40 -12.57 -8.08
C TYR A 205 -27.18 -14.05 -8.44
N SER A 206 -26.95 -14.93 -7.47
CA SER A 206 -27.42 -16.32 -7.59
C SER A 206 -28.81 -16.41 -7.00
#